data_AF-A0A6I1W017-F1
#
_entry.id   AF-A0A6I1W017-F1
#
_cell.length_a   1.000
_cell.length_b   1.000
_cell.length_c   1.000
_cell.angle_alpha   90.00
_cell.angle_beta   90.00
_cell.angle_gamma   90.00
#
_symmetry.space_group_name_H-M   'P 1'
#
loop_
_entity.id
_entity.type
_entity.pdbx_description
1 polymer ?
#
loop_
_entity_poly.entity_id
_entity_poly.type
_entity_poly.pdbx_seq_one_letter_code
_entity_poly.pdbx_strand_id
1 'polypeptide(L)'
;FLSGNAADTFEMLVDLQLFDQLFPASAEALEHNPTYTHTLISEALRNTDLRIKQGKPVTPAFLFAALLWPALPTRVMQLQDRGMPAIPAMQEAAHDLIAEQCSRIAIPKRFTLPIR
;
A
#
# COMPACT_ATOMS: atom_id res chain seq x y z
N PHE A 1 -6.12 -4.09 -10.87
CA PHE A 1 -6.66 -3.30 -9.74
C PHE A 1 -7.83 -2.38 -10.12
N LEU A 2 -7.70 -1.37 -10.99
CA LEU A 2 -8.81 -0.38 -11.21
C LEU A 2 -9.93 -0.83 -12.17
N SER A 3 -10.07 -2.13 -12.45
CA SER A 3 -11.05 -2.69 -13.38
C SER A 3 -12.28 -3.32 -12.70
N GLY A 4 -12.35 -3.29 -11.36
CA GLY A 4 -13.45 -3.89 -10.59
C GLY A 4 -13.25 -5.37 -10.20
N ASN A 5 -12.04 -5.89 -10.41
CA ASN A 5 -11.60 -7.24 -10.01
C ASN A 5 -10.26 -7.20 -9.23
N ALA A 6 -10.06 -6.14 -8.45
CA ALA A 6 -8.86 -5.85 -7.69
C ALA A 6 -8.52 -6.93 -6.66
N ALA A 7 -9.51 -7.42 -5.92
CA ALA A 7 -9.31 -8.44 -4.89
C ALA A 7 -8.82 -9.75 -5.51
N ASP A 8 -9.52 -10.27 -6.53
CA ASP A 8 -9.12 -11.50 -7.23
C ASP A 8 -7.74 -11.36 -7.88
N THR A 9 -7.44 -10.18 -8.46
CA THR A 9 -6.10 -9.90 -9.01
C THR A 9 -5.02 -9.98 -7.94
N PHE A 10 -5.29 -9.50 -6.72
CA PHE A 10 -4.33 -9.55 -5.63
C PHE A 10 -4.02 -10.98 -5.19
N GLU A 11 -5.05 -11.80 -4.97
CA GLU A 11 -4.87 -13.21 -4.59
C GLU A 11 -4.01 -13.93 -5.66
N MET A 12 -4.33 -13.75 -6.94
CA MET A 12 -3.55 -14.34 -8.03
C MET A 12 -2.10 -13.84 -8.06
N LEU A 13 -1.85 -12.56 -7.81
CA LEU A 13 -0.48 -12.01 -7.77
C LEU A 13 0.33 -12.56 -6.59
N VAL A 14 -0.32 -12.81 -5.45
CA VAL A 14 0.32 -13.44 -4.28
C VAL A 14 0.63 -14.90 -4.59
N ASP A 15 -0.35 -15.66 -5.06
CA ASP A 15 -0.20 -17.10 -5.39
C ASP A 15 0.87 -17.34 -6.47
N LEU A 16 0.97 -16.45 -7.45
CA LEU A 16 1.94 -16.53 -8.55
C LEU A 16 3.30 -15.89 -8.22
N GLN A 17 3.52 -15.39 -7.00
CA GLN A 17 4.76 -14.71 -6.61
C GLN A 17 5.13 -13.55 -7.54
N LEU A 18 4.12 -12.75 -7.87
CA LEU A 18 4.27 -11.53 -8.69
C LEU A 18 4.01 -10.26 -7.86
N PHE A 19 3.38 -10.39 -6.69
CA PHE A 19 3.05 -9.25 -5.84
C PHE A 19 4.31 -8.59 -5.24
N ASP A 20 5.26 -9.39 -4.78
CA ASP A 20 6.61 -9.00 -4.34
C ASP A 20 7.35 -8.17 -5.39
N GLN A 21 7.20 -8.55 -6.67
CA GLN A 21 7.79 -7.83 -7.77
C GLN A 21 7.15 -6.46 -7.98
N LEU A 22 5.93 -6.20 -7.50
CA LEU A 22 5.27 -4.91 -7.67
C LEU A 22 5.32 -4.05 -6.41
N PHE A 23 5.20 -4.67 -5.23
CA PHE A 23 5.08 -4.02 -3.93
C PHE A 23 5.99 -4.70 -2.90
N PRO A 24 7.32 -4.58 -3.04
CA PRO A 24 8.28 -5.32 -2.21
C PRO A 24 8.11 -5.04 -0.71
N ALA A 25 7.93 -3.78 -0.32
CA ALA A 25 7.71 -3.41 1.09
C ALA A 25 6.42 -4.00 1.69
N SER A 26 5.35 -4.08 0.89
CA SER A 26 4.09 -4.69 1.32
C SER A 26 4.16 -6.21 1.34
N ALA A 27 4.93 -6.82 0.44
CA ALA A 27 5.21 -8.25 0.45
C ALA A 27 6.03 -8.64 1.68
N GLU A 28 7.04 -7.86 2.05
CA GLU A 28 7.75 -8.02 3.31
C GLU A 28 6.79 -7.95 4.51
N ALA A 29 5.88 -6.96 4.52
CA ALA A 29 4.85 -6.88 5.57
C ALA A 29 3.88 -8.08 5.57
N LEU A 30 3.64 -8.71 4.42
CA LEU A 30 2.81 -9.90 4.28
C LEU A 30 3.51 -11.14 4.86
N GLU A 31 4.83 -11.23 4.74
CA GLU A 31 5.61 -12.29 5.38
C GLU A 31 5.66 -12.13 6.91
N HIS A 32 5.84 -10.90 7.40
CA HIS A 32 5.97 -10.61 8.83
C HIS A 32 4.64 -10.67 9.59
N ASN A 33 3.54 -10.21 8.99
CA ASN A 33 2.22 -10.20 9.61
C ASN A 33 1.13 -10.57 8.59
N PRO A 34 1.05 -11.85 8.19
CA PRO A 34 0.24 -12.29 7.06
C PRO A 34 -1.24 -11.97 7.22
N THR A 35 -1.82 -12.30 8.39
CA THR A 35 -3.25 -12.09 8.64
C THR A 35 -3.64 -10.62 8.57
N TYR A 36 -2.88 -9.73 9.22
CA TYR A 36 -3.17 -8.30 9.20
C TYR A 36 -3.01 -7.70 7.80
N THR A 37 -1.85 -7.96 7.18
CA THR A 37 -1.50 -7.36 5.88
C THR A 37 -2.46 -7.83 4.79
N HIS A 38 -2.75 -9.15 4.74
CA HIS A 38 -3.71 -9.71 3.79
C HIS A 38 -5.10 -9.13 4.00
N THR A 39 -5.61 -9.14 5.23
CA THR A 39 -6.97 -8.62 5.53
C THR A 39 -7.11 -7.15 5.15
N LEU A 40 -6.12 -6.32 5.49
CA LEU A 40 -6.16 -4.89 5.19
C LEU A 40 -6.19 -4.64 3.69
N ILE A 41 -5.28 -5.28 2.94
CA ILE A 41 -5.20 -5.12 1.48
C ILE A 41 -6.47 -5.67 0.83
N SER A 42 -6.87 -6.89 1.16
CA SER A 42 -8.03 -7.56 0.58
C SER A 42 -9.32 -6.75 0.79
N GLU A 43 -9.56 -6.22 2.00
CA GLU A 43 -10.72 -5.38 2.26
C GLU A 43 -10.68 -4.04 1.50
N ALA A 44 -9.52 -3.40 1.40
CA ALA A 44 -9.39 -2.17 0.61
C ALA A 44 -9.68 -2.40 -0.88
N LEU A 45 -9.22 -3.54 -1.42
CA LEU A 45 -9.45 -3.94 -2.81
C LEU A 45 -10.91 -4.33 -3.05
N ARG A 46 -11.53 -5.09 -2.16
CA ARG A 46 -12.96 -5.45 -2.21
C ARG A 46 -13.84 -4.21 -2.20
N ASN A 47 -13.51 -3.23 -1.35
CA ASN A 47 -14.20 -1.94 -1.33
C ASN A 47 -13.99 -1.14 -2.63
N THR A 48 -12.79 -1.18 -3.21
CA THR A 48 -12.52 -0.56 -4.51
C THR A 48 -13.38 -1.19 -5.61
N ASP A 49 -13.47 -2.51 -5.64
CA ASP A 49 -14.29 -3.26 -6.61
C ASP A 49 -15.77 -2.93 -6.48
N LEU A 50 -16.28 -2.89 -5.25
CA LEU A 50 -17.66 -2.51 -4.98
C LEU A 50 -17.97 -1.08 -5.47
N ARG A 51 -17.06 -0.12 -5.24
CA ARG A 51 -17.25 1.25 -5.72
C ARG A 51 -17.32 1.32 -7.24
N ILE A 52 -16.43 0.61 -7.94
CA ILE A 52 -16.44 0.54 -9.41
C ILE A 52 -17.75 -0.06 -9.91
N LYS A 53 -18.21 -1.18 -9.33
CA LYS A 53 -19.49 -1.82 -9.67
C LYS A 53 -20.69 -0.90 -9.46
N GLN A 54 -20.63 -0.01 -8.47
CA GLN A 54 -21.65 1.00 -8.19
C GLN A 54 -21.53 2.26 -9.06
N GLY A 55 -20.59 2.34 -10.00
CA GLY A 55 -20.33 3.54 -10.80
C GLY A 55 -19.77 4.72 -10.00
N LYS A 56 -19.25 4.47 -8.79
CA LYS A 56 -18.67 5.50 -7.93
C LYS A 56 -17.21 5.73 -8.30
N PRO A 57 -16.71 6.97 -8.25
CA PRO A 57 -15.30 7.24 -8.50
C PRO A 57 -14.43 6.56 -7.44
N VAL A 58 -13.27 6.10 -7.88
CA VAL A 58 -12.17 5.59 -7.06
C VAL A 58 -10.92 6.40 -7.35
N THR A 59 -10.08 6.62 -6.35
CA THR A 59 -8.85 7.41 -6.50
C THR A 59 -7.62 6.49 -6.47
N PRO A 60 -6.70 6.59 -7.44
CA PRO A 60 -5.46 5.82 -7.42
C PRO A 60 -4.62 6.06 -6.17
N ALA A 61 -4.66 7.28 -5.62
CA ALA A 61 -3.97 7.62 -4.37
C ALA A 61 -4.42 6.77 -3.19
N PHE A 62 -5.74 6.59 -3.01
CA PHE A 62 -6.27 5.73 -1.95
C PHE A 62 -5.79 4.28 -2.10
N LEU A 63 -5.80 3.76 -3.33
CA LEU A 63 -5.36 2.39 -3.60
C LEU A 63 -3.90 2.19 -3.21
N PHE A 64 -3.00 3.10 -3.62
CA PHE A 64 -1.59 3.01 -3.24
C PHE A 64 -1.38 3.19 -1.73
N ALA A 65 -2.10 4.11 -1.09
CA ALA A 65 -2.02 4.29 0.35
C ALA A 65 -2.42 2.99 1.08
N ALA A 66 -3.51 2.34 0.67
CA ALA A 66 -3.95 1.08 1.26
C ALA A 66 -2.96 -0.07 1.04
N LEU A 67 -2.38 -0.17 -0.17
CA LEU A 67 -1.38 -1.20 -0.49
C LEU A 67 -0.09 -1.02 0.32
N LEU A 68 0.35 0.21 0.54
CA LEU A 68 1.61 0.52 1.26
C LEU A 68 1.43 0.59 2.77
N TRP A 69 0.21 0.81 3.27
CA TRP A 69 -0.06 1.00 4.70
C TRP A 69 0.55 -0.07 5.61
N PRO A 70 0.47 -1.38 5.31
CA PRO A 70 1.01 -2.41 6.20
C PRO A 70 2.52 -2.29 6.44
N ALA A 71 3.26 -1.69 5.51
CA ALA A 71 4.70 -1.51 5.59
C ALA A 71 5.12 -0.25 6.36
N LEU A 72 4.19 0.66 6.65
CA LEU A 72 4.47 1.97 7.27
C LEU A 72 4.73 1.89 8.79
N PRO A 73 3.91 1.22 9.63
CA PRO A 73 4.05 1.27 11.09
C PRO A 73 5.43 0.87 11.61
N THR A 74 6.03 -0.18 11.05
CA THR A 74 7.36 -0.65 11.44
C THR A 74 8.42 0.41 11.17
N ARG A 75 8.34 1.10 10.02
CA ARG A 75 9.27 2.19 9.65
C ARG A 75 9.10 3.40 10.58
N VAL A 76 7.86 3.75 10.93
CA VAL A 76 7.57 4.83 11.90
C VAL A 76 8.17 4.51 13.27
N MET A 77 7.98 3.28 13.76
CA MET A 77 8.53 2.83 15.04
C MET A 77 10.06 2.90 15.05
N GLN A 78 10.72 2.44 13.99
CA GLN A 78 12.18 2.53 13.86
C GLN A 78 12.72 3.97 13.92
N LEU A 79 12.00 4.93 13.34
CA LEU A 79 12.38 6.35 13.42
C LEU A 79 12.12 6.93 14.82
N GLN A 80 11.01 6.56 15.45
CA GLN A 80 10.70 6.94 16.83
C GLN A 80 11.73 6.42 17.83
N ASP A 81 12.18 5.17 17.67
CA ASP A 81 13.22 4.55 18.51
C ASP A 81 14.58 5.28 18.38
N ARG A 82 14.81 5.97 17.26
CA ARG A 82 15.98 6.86 17.05
C ARG A 82 15.79 8.26 17.64
N GLY A 83 14.69 8.50 18.35
CA GLY A 83 14.37 9.78 19.01
C GLY A 83 13.58 10.76 18.16
N MET A 84 13.10 10.36 16.98
CA MET A 84 12.26 11.25 16.15
C MET A 84 10.85 11.38 16.75
N PRO A 85 10.29 12.60 16.87
CA PRO A 85 8.90 12.76 17.32
C PRO A 85 7.90 12.09 16.38
N ALA A 86 6.74 11.69 16.91
CA ALA A 86 5.79 10.83 16.20
C ALA A 86 5.29 11.36 14.84
N ILE A 87 4.92 12.65 14.77
CA ILE A 87 4.40 13.24 13.52
C ILE A 87 5.50 13.33 12.44
N PRO A 88 6.70 13.89 12.72
CA PRO A 88 7.83 13.83 11.79
C PRO A 88 8.20 12.40 11.36
N ALA A 89 8.20 11.43 12.29
CA ALA A 89 8.51 10.03 11.98
C ALA A 89 7.51 9.42 10.99
N MET A 90 6.22 9.72 11.16
CA MET A 90 5.19 9.28 10.23
C MET A 90 5.36 9.88 8.84
N GLN A 91 5.63 11.18 8.76
CA GLN A 91 5.81 11.90 7.49
C GLN A 91 7.07 11.42 6.74
N GLU A 92 8.17 11.24 7.45
CA GLU A 92 9.44 10.76 6.89
C GLU A 92 9.31 9.32 6.40
N ALA A 93 8.77 8.42 7.23
CA ALA A 93 8.55 7.03 6.84
C ALA A 93 7.62 6.91 5.62
N ALA A 94 6.56 7.71 5.54
CA ALA A 94 5.67 7.74 4.39
C ALA A 94 6.38 8.28 3.14
N HIS A 95 7.20 9.33 3.28
CA HIS A 95 8.01 9.87 2.19
C HIS A 95 8.92 8.79 1.61
N ASP A 96 9.70 8.14 2.47
CA ASP A 96 10.69 7.14 2.08
C ASP A 96 10.02 5.93 1.44
N LEU A 97 8.94 5.44 2.04
CA LEU A 97 8.18 4.31 1.50
C LEU A 97 7.60 4.61 0.11
N ILE A 98 7.08 5.81 -0.11
CA ILE A 98 6.58 6.22 -1.44
C ILE A 98 7.74 6.36 -2.43
N ALA A 99 8.89 6.90 -2.01
CA ALA A 99 10.06 7.04 -2.87
C ALA A 99 10.62 5.68 -3.30
N GLU A 100 10.72 4.73 -2.36
CA GLU A 100 11.07 3.34 -2.61
C GLU A 100 10.09 2.71 -3.61
N GLN A 101 8.78 2.87 -3.40
CA GLN A 101 7.77 2.33 -4.32
C GLN A 101 7.86 2.94 -5.73
N CYS A 102 8.15 4.24 -5.84
CA CYS A 102 8.33 4.92 -7.13
C CYS A 102 9.54 4.40 -7.92
N SER A 103 10.53 3.82 -7.25
CA SER A 103 11.66 3.16 -7.91
C SER A 103 11.28 1.84 -8.57
N ARG A 104 10.17 1.22 -8.11
CA ARG A 104 9.69 -0.07 -8.61
C ARG A 104 8.63 0.05 -9.68
N ILE A 105 7.67 0.96 -9.49
CA ILE A 105 6.62 1.25 -10.47
C ILE A 105 6.47 2.77 -10.63
N ALA A 106 6.22 3.21 -11.86
CA ALA A 106 6.02 4.63 -12.13
C ALA A 106 4.68 5.12 -11.55
N ILE A 107 4.72 5.90 -10.47
CA ILE A 107 3.55 6.54 -9.89
C ILE A 107 3.56 8.04 -10.26
N PRO A 108 2.57 8.55 -11.01
CA PRO A 108 2.47 9.98 -11.32
C PRO A 108 2.43 10.85 -10.07
N LYS A 109 3.15 11.98 -10.08
CA LYS A 109 3.25 12.91 -8.93
C LYS A 109 1.90 13.36 -8.35
N ARG A 110 0.88 13.53 -9.21
CA ARG A 110 -0.48 13.89 -8.79
C ARG A 110 -1.13 12.87 -7.84
N PHE A 111 -0.63 11.63 -7.82
CA PHE A 111 -1.10 10.57 -6.93
C PHE A 111 -0.18 10.39 -5.73
N THR A 112 1.12 10.70 -5.83
CA THR A 112 2.04 10.60 -4.68
C THR A 112 1.82 11.71 -3.64
N LEU A 113 1.38 12.90 -4.06
CA LEU A 113 1.11 14.02 -3.16
C LEU A 113 0.03 13.71 -2.10
N PRO A 114 -1.17 13.20 -2.46
CA PRO A 114 -2.21 12.88 -1.48
C PRO A 114 -2.01 11.57 -0.68
N ILE A 115 -0.99 10.76 -1.00
CA ILE A 115 -0.67 9.54 -0.22
C ILE A 115 0.07 9.92 1.08
N ARG A 116 0.76 11.06 1.08
CA ARG A 116 1.56 11.57 2.20
C ARG A 116 0.71 12.09 3.34
#